data_AF-A0AAF3J5F2-F1
#
_entry.id   AF-A0AAF3J5F2-F1
#
_cell.length_a   1.000
_cell.length_b   1.000
_cell.length_c   1.000
_cell.angle_alpha   90.00
_cell.angle_beta   90.00
_cell.angle_gamma   90.00
#
_symmetry.space_group_name_H-M   'P 1'
#
loop_
_entity.id
_entity.type
_entity.pdbx_description
1 polymer ?
#
loop_
_entity_poly.entity_id
_entity_poly.type
_entity_poly.pdbx_seq_one_letter_code
_entity_poly.pdbx_strand_id
1 'polypeptide(L)'
;MSSTKSLAPVLALVGCTNSGKTTIARCLVDTIQKLGKSAAMIEQDDDYLLAHQVEKVPRKHNPDDFYYHYDQISALNVGGLEKRLLEARQKADFVIIEGNMIAEIKEIMQLVDKVIFFTIDQKTCRRRREQRTYDPPDVEGYFDQIVWPAYLEHVRNAMSQARLDDRFVFVDVSSENDKATEKEVFEVIEAISRDFIKITSQTLELDAAMKLLRLPNCGATSIFIGTTRDTFDGKEVLQLSYESYDEMAYPELRKLCSSVRATFPTVERLIVWHRVGEVPVTEASVIIAAASPHRKDAIQAVSMAIDELKARIPIWKKESYADGEHSWKENEEWKVGKPKETSSSQIATYTKPQGDAKFFWLHELIQQLERLRKD
;
A
#
# COMPACT_ATOMS: atom_id res chain seq x y z
N MET A 1 9.33 -13.79 37.56
CA MET A 1 8.27 -13.73 36.52
C MET A 1 8.97 -13.55 35.18
N SER A 2 9.04 -14.60 34.37
CA SER A 2 9.57 -14.49 33.00
C SER A 2 8.58 -13.64 32.21
N SER A 3 8.93 -12.40 31.87
CA SER A 3 8.17 -11.64 30.89
C SER A 3 8.40 -12.34 29.55
N THR A 4 7.38 -12.99 29.01
CA THR A 4 7.39 -13.42 27.61
C THR A 4 7.58 -12.16 26.76
N LYS A 5 8.80 -11.96 26.25
CA LYS A 5 9.11 -10.87 25.32
C LYS A 5 8.13 -11.00 24.14
N SER A 6 7.34 -9.96 23.89
CA SER A 6 6.48 -9.93 22.71
C SER A 6 7.33 -10.08 21.45
N LEU A 7 6.89 -10.91 20.50
CA LEU A 7 7.60 -11.07 19.23
C LEU A 7 7.71 -9.71 18.51
N ALA A 8 8.86 -9.48 17.87
CA ALA A 8 9.10 -8.25 17.15
C ALA A 8 8.02 -8.01 16.07
N PRO A 9 7.55 -6.76 15.91
CA PRO A 9 6.74 -6.38 14.76
C PRO A 9 7.55 -6.51 13.47
N VAL A 10 6.84 -6.82 12.39
CA VAL A 10 7.42 -7.05 11.06
C VAL A 10 6.87 -6.04 10.06
N LEU A 11 7.76 -5.28 9.44
CA LEU A 11 7.47 -4.42 8.29
C LEU A 11 7.96 -5.09 7.01
N ALA A 12 7.06 -5.29 6.06
CA ALA A 12 7.40 -5.74 4.72
C ALA A 12 7.57 -4.54 3.77
N LEU A 13 8.71 -4.47 3.10
CA LEU A 13 9.01 -3.54 2.03
C LEU A 13 8.97 -4.30 0.70
N VAL A 14 7.89 -4.12 -0.06
CA VAL A 14 7.59 -4.93 -1.24
C VAL A 14 7.67 -4.08 -2.50
N GLY A 15 8.15 -4.64 -3.60
CA GLY A 15 8.06 -3.97 -4.90
C GLY A 15 9.10 -4.49 -5.87
N CYS A 16 9.03 -4.01 -7.11
CA CYS A 16 9.94 -4.43 -8.18
C CYS A 16 11.42 -4.32 -7.77
N THR A 17 12.27 -5.11 -8.39
CA THR A 17 13.72 -4.91 -8.29
C THR A 17 14.08 -3.49 -8.76
N ASN A 18 14.97 -2.82 -8.02
CA ASN A 18 15.33 -1.40 -8.17
C ASN A 18 14.23 -0.36 -7.87
N SER A 19 13.18 -0.72 -7.13
CA SER A 19 12.26 0.26 -6.55
C SER A 19 12.88 1.10 -5.42
N GLY A 20 14.06 0.74 -4.91
CA GLY A 20 14.69 1.40 -3.76
C GLY A 20 14.37 0.77 -2.40
N LYS A 21 13.59 -0.32 -2.38
CA LYS A 21 13.21 -1.06 -1.17
C LYS A 21 14.39 -1.41 -0.24
N THR A 22 15.47 -1.97 -0.78
CA THR A 22 16.66 -2.36 -0.02
C THR A 22 17.38 -1.14 0.59
N THR A 23 17.43 -0.01 -0.12
CA THR A 23 18.01 1.24 0.40
C THR A 23 17.19 1.77 1.58
N ILE A 24 15.86 1.76 1.46
CA ILE A 24 14.94 2.19 2.52
C ILE A 24 15.05 1.25 3.72
N ALA A 25 15.12 -0.06 3.49
CA ALA A 25 15.30 -1.06 4.55
C ALA A 25 16.56 -0.78 5.37
N ARG A 26 17.70 -0.55 4.72
CA ARG A 26 18.98 -0.25 5.40
C ARG A 26 18.90 1.05 6.20
N CYS A 27 18.37 2.11 5.61
CA CYS A 27 18.18 3.39 6.31
C CYS A 27 17.30 3.22 7.56
N LEU A 28 16.20 2.46 7.46
CA LEU A 28 15.35 2.17 8.60
C LEU A 28 16.08 1.38 9.69
N VAL A 29 16.82 0.33 9.33
CA VAL A 29 17.62 -0.45 10.30
C VAL A 29 18.63 0.43 11.02
N ASP A 30 19.43 1.20 10.27
CA ASP A 30 20.45 2.09 10.82
C ASP A 30 19.83 3.07 11.80
N THR A 31 18.64 3.60 11.48
CA THR A 31 18.01 4.59 12.34
C THR A 31 17.35 3.98 13.59
N ILE A 32 16.77 2.78 13.48
CA ILE A 32 16.30 2.03 14.66
C ILE A 32 17.48 1.73 15.61
N GLN A 33 18.65 1.40 15.06
CA GLN A 33 19.86 1.16 15.84
C GLN A 33 20.36 2.45 16.53
N LYS A 34 20.33 3.59 15.83
CA LYS A 34 20.64 4.92 16.42
C LYS A 34 19.70 5.27 17.59
N LEU A 35 18.46 4.77 17.57
CA LEU A 35 17.49 4.89 18.67
C LEU A 35 17.75 3.93 19.85
N GLY A 36 18.83 3.14 19.81
CA GLY A 36 19.18 2.19 20.86
C GLY A 36 18.34 0.92 20.86
N LYS A 37 17.62 0.62 19.77
CA LYS A 37 16.82 -0.60 19.61
C LYS A 37 17.45 -1.52 18.57
N SER A 38 17.25 -2.82 18.72
CA SER A 38 17.76 -3.80 17.76
C SER A 38 16.79 -3.97 16.58
N ALA A 39 17.34 -4.02 15.36
CA ALA A 39 16.59 -4.28 14.14
C ALA A 39 17.29 -5.37 13.32
N ALA A 40 16.50 -6.28 12.73
CA ALA A 40 16.97 -7.29 11.78
C ALA A 40 16.42 -7.00 10.38
N MET A 41 17.24 -7.24 9.36
CA MET A 41 16.86 -7.15 7.95
C MET A 41 16.88 -8.54 7.33
N ILE A 42 15.84 -8.88 6.57
CA ILE A 42 15.69 -10.13 5.84
C ILE A 42 15.52 -9.78 4.36
N GLU A 43 16.51 -10.10 3.52
CA GLU A 43 16.43 -9.93 2.06
C GLU A 43 15.88 -11.22 1.44
N GLN A 44 14.76 -11.13 0.70
CA GLN A 44 14.15 -12.27 0.01
C GLN A 44 15.10 -12.90 -1.01
N ASP A 45 15.97 -12.08 -1.61
CA ASP A 45 16.91 -12.50 -2.65
C ASP A 45 17.92 -13.55 -2.14
N ASP A 46 18.17 -13.63 -0.83
CA ASP A 46 19.01 -14.67 -0.20
C ASP A 46 18.42 -16.08 -0.30
N ASP A 47 17.10 -16.19 -0.56
CA ASP A 47 16.36 -17.45 -0.57
C ASP A 47 15.97 -17.90 -1.99
N TYR A 48 16.54 -17.32 -3.05
CA TYR A 48 16.36 -17.85 -4.41
C TYR A 48 16.96 -19.25 -4.55
N LEU A 49 16.25 -20.13 -5.27
CA LEU A 49 16.73 -21.44 -5.65
C LEU A 49 17.84 -21.33 -6.71
N LEU A 50 18.62 -22.40 -6.84
CA LEU A 50 19.67 -22.47 -7.86
C LEU A 50 19.04 -22.54 -9.26
N ALA A 51 19.72 -21.97 -10.26
CA ALA A 51 19.20 -21.84 -11.63
C ALA A 51 18.60 -23.13 -12.22
N HIS A 52 19.18 -24.31 -11.93
CA HIS A 52 18.69 -25.59 -12.43
C HIS A 52 17.36 -26.05 -11.81
N GLN A 53 16.92 -25.41 -10.73
CA GLN A 53 15.66 -25.66 -10.03
C GLN A 53 14.57 -24.65 -10.42
N VAL A 54 14.94 -23.59 -11.13
CA VAL A 54 14.05 -22.50 -11.54
C VAL A 54 13.43 -22.83 -12.89
N GLU A 55 12.15 -22.48 -13.06
CA GLU A 55 11.43 -22.70 -14.31
C GLU A 55 12.09 -21.98 -15.48
N LYS A 56 12.05 -22.63 -16.64
CA LYS A 56 12.57 -22.10 -17.91
C LYS A 56 11.41 -21.64 -18.78
N VAL A 57 11.47 -20.38 -19.21
CA VAL A 57 10.48 -19.77 -20.10
C VAL A 57 11.13 -19.59 -21.49
N PRO A 58 10.57 -20.19 -22.57
CA PRO A 58 11.11 -20.03 -23.92
C PRO A 58 11.13 -18.56 -24.37
N ARG A 59 12.16 -18.14 -25.09
CA ARG A 59 12.22 -16.76 -25.61
C ARG A 59 11.26 -16.60 -26.79
N LYS A 60 10.47 -15.52 -26.80
CA LYS A 60 9.49 -15.24 -27.89
C LYS A 60 10.11 -15.23 -29.30
N HIS A 61 11.35 -14.79 -29.43
CA HIS A 61 12.03 -14.66 -30.74
C HIS A 61 13.04 -15.79 -31.03
N ASN A 62 13.25 -16.70 -30.08
CA ASN A 62 14.10 -17.89 -30.26
C ASN A 62 13.63 -19.01 -29.30
N PRO A 63 12.65 -19.83 -29.69
CA PRO A 63 12.07 -20.84 -28.81
C PRO A 63 13.03 -21.96 -28.37
N ASP A 64 14.17 -22.12 -29.05
CA ASP A 64 15.23 -23.07 -28.68
C ASP A 64 16.10 -22.55 -27.51
N ASP A 65 15.92 -21.28 -27.13
CA ASP A 65 16.57 -20.62 -26.01
C ASP A 65 15.52 -20.24 -24.95
N PHE A 66 15.96 -19.98 -23.73
CA PHE A 66 15.07 -19.73 -22.59
C PHE A 66 15.61 -18.64 -21.65
N TYR A 67 14.73 -18.21 -20.74
CA TYR A 67 15.04 -17.42 -19.56
C TYR A 67 14.76 -18.23 -18.30
N TYR A 68 15.50 -17.98 -17.22
CA TYR A 68 15.14 -18.48 -15.89
C TYR A 68 14.14 -17.52 -15.26
N HIS A 69 12.97 -18.01 -14.86
CA HIS A 69 11.92 -17.15 -14.33
C HIS A 69 12.03 -17.05 -12.80
N TYR A 70 12.81 -16.06 -12.33
CA TYR A 70 13.02 -15.80 -10.90
C TYR A 70 11.91 -14.97 -10.25
N ASP A 71 11.16 -14.18 -11.02
CA ASP A 71 10.05 -13.34 -10.52
C ASP A 71 8.75 -14.15 -10.27
N GLN A 72 8.89 -15.34 -9.67
CA GLN A 72 7.77 -16.18 -9.22
C GLN A 72 8.10 -16.96 -7.95
N ILE A 73 7.08 -17.24 -7.13
CA ILE A 73 7.24 -17.83 -5.79
C ILE A 73 7.91 -19.21 -5.85
N SER A 74 7.67 -19.97 -6.92
CA SER A 74 8.28 -21.29 -7.13
C SER A 74 9.82 -21.25 -7.22
N ALA A 75 10.40 -20.07 -7.47
CA ALA A 75 11.85 -19.86 -7.48
C ALA A 75 12.45 -19.60 -6.08
N LEU A 76 11.65 -19.64 -5.00
CA LEU A 76 12.09 -19.34 -3.64
C LEU A 76 12.07 -20.56 -2.70
N ASN A 77 13.04 -20.63 -1.80
CA ASN A 77 12.98 -21.47 -0.61
C ASN A 77 12.12 -20.79 0.48
N VAL A 78 10.79 -20.84 0.33
CA VAL A 78 9.84 -20.21 1.25
C VAL A 78 10.02 -20.68 2.70
N GLY A 79 10.28 -21.96 2.92
CA GLY A 79 10.48 -22.50 4.28
C GLY A 79 11.77 -21.98 4.94
N GLY A 80 12.83 -21.77 4.16
CA GLY A 80 14.05 -21.11 4.62
C GLY A 80 13.80 -19.66 5.03
N LEU A 81 13.12 -18.91 4.16
CA LEU A 81 12.76 -17.52 4.40
C LEU A 81 11.89 -17.36 5.67
N GLU A 82 10.85 -18.19 5.82
CA GLU A 82 9.97 -18.18 6.99
C GLU A 82 10.74 -18.46 8.28
N LYS A 83 11.62 -19.46 8.27
CA LYS A 83 12.47 -19.80 9.41
C LYS A 83 13.35 -18.62 9.83
N ARG A 84 14.05 -17.98 8.88
CA ARG A 84 14.89 -16.80 9.17
C ARG A 84 14.06 -15.66 9.77
N LEU A 85 12.87 -15.41 9.22
CA LEU A 85 11.96 -14.39 9.74
C LEU A 85 11.54 -14.69 11.18
N LEU A 86 11.11 -15.92 11.48
CA LEU A 86 10.73 -16.33 12.83
C LEU A 86 11.87 -16.19 13.84
N GLU A 87 13.09 -16.61 13.47
CA GLU A 87 14.27 -16.47 14.31
C GLU A 87 14.63 -14.99 14.56
N ALA A 88 14.54 -14.14 13.54
CA ALA A 88 14.78 -12.70 13.67
C ALA A 88 13.79 -12.04 14.64
N ARG A 89 12.51 -12.43 14.58
CA ARG A 89 11.45 -11.89 15.46
C ARG A 89 11.64 -12.20 16.94
N GLN A 90 12.40 -13.24 17.27
CA GLN A 90 12.73 -13.59 18.66
C GLN A 90 13.92 -12.79 19.20
N LYS A 91 14.82 -12.36 18.32
CA LYS A 91 16.12 -11.77 18.68
C LYS A 91 16.11 -10.24 18.62
N ALA A 92 15.42 -9.66 17.65
CA ALA A 92 15.37 -8.22 17.43
C ALA A 92 14.17 -7.56 18.13
N ASP A 93 14.18 -6.23 18.22
CA ASP A 93 13.03 -5.44 18.64
C ASP A 93 12.15 -5.07 17.45
N PHE A 94 12.72 -5.03 16.24
CA PHE A 94 12.02 -4.85 14.96
C PHE A 94 12.58 -5.77 13.88
N VAL A 95 11.73 -6.21 12.95
CA VAL A 95 12.17 -6.93 11.75
C VAL A 95 11.66 -6.22 10.50
N ILE A 96 12.56 -6.04 9.53
CA ILE A 96 12.24 -5.54 8.21
C ILE A 96 12.53 -6.67 7.23
N ILE A 97 11.52 -7.06 6.47
CA ILE A 97 11.65 -8.02 5.37
C ILE A 97 11.42 -7.29 4.05
N GLU A 98 12.25 -7.56 3.06
CA GLU A 98 12.16 -6.89 1.76
C GLU A 98 12.27 -7.88 0.60
N GLY A 99 11.51 -7.65 -0.47
CA GLY A 99 11.49 -8.50 -1.65
C GLY A 99 10.42 -8.08 -2.67
N ASN A 100 10.42 -8.66 -3.87
CA ASN A 100 9.40 -8.40 -4.90
C ASN A 100 8.11 -9.21 -4.68
N MET A 101 8.17 -10.38 -4.01
CA MET A 101 7.08 -11.35 -3.94
C MET A 101 6.52 -11.57 -2.52
N ILE A 102 7.09 -10.91 -1.51
CA ILE A 102 6.70 -11.07 -0.09
C ILE A 102 5.18 -10.97 0.13
N ALA A 103 4.49 -10.07 -0.58
CA ALA A 103 3.05 -9.87 -0.45
C ALA A 103 2.19 -11.05 -0.91
N GLU A 104 2.76 -12.03 -1.61
CA GLU A 104 2.04 -13.19 -2.15
C GLU A 104 2.38 -14.49 -1.42
N ILE A 105 3.40 -14.46 -0.55
CA ILE A 105 3.81 -15.62 0.25
C ILE A 105 2.97 -15.65 1.52
N LYS A 106 1.97 -16.55 1.58
CA LYS A 106 0.97 -16.62 2.66
C LYS A 106 1.61 -16.82 4.04
N GLU A 107 2.60 -17.69 4.11
CA GLU A 107 3.37 -18.04 5.31
C GLU A 107 4.02 -16.79 5.90
N ILE A 108 4.65 -15.98 5.03
CA ILE A 108 5.29 -14.72 5.42
C ILE A 108 4.24 -13.65 5.77
N MET A 109 3.20 -13.52 4.97
CA MET A 109 2.12 -12.56 5.22
C MET A 109 1.39 -12.84 6.53
N GLN A 110 1.36 -14.07 7.04
CA GLN A 110 0.85 -14.35 8.39
C GLN A 110 1.75 -13.81 9.50
N LEU A 111 3.00 -13.45 9.22
CA LEU A 111 3.94 -12.91 10.20
C LEU A 111 4.09 -11.38 10.08
N VAL A 112 3.76 -10.82 8.91
CA VAL A 112 3.84 -9.37 8.61
C VAL A 112 2.75 -8.58 9.34
N ASP A 113 3.13 -7.41 9.87
CA ASP A 113 2.23 -6.48 10.55
C ASP A 113 1.87 -5.27 9.69
N LYS A 114 2.77 -4.84 8.79
CA LYS A 114 2.52 -3.76 7.83
C LYS A 114 3.23 -4.04 6.51
N VAL A 115 2.62 -3.66 5.39
CA VAL A 115 3.20 -3.78 4.05
C VAL A 115 3.30 -2.39 3.44
N ILE A 116 4.51 -1.99 3.04
CA ILE A 116 4.73 -0.85 2.16
C ILE A 116 5.09 -1.41 0.80
N PHE A 117 4.20 -1.23 -0.17
CA PHE A 117 4.37 -1.68 -1.55
C PHE A 117 4.80 -0.49 -2.42
N PHE A 118 6.01 -0.54 -2.93
CA PHE A 118 6.59 0.43 -3.84
C PHE A 118 6.16 0.15 -5.28
N THR A 119 5.38 1.06 -5.85
CA THR A 119 5.03 1.05 -7.26
C THR A 119 6.01 1.92 -8.06
N ILE A 120 6.33 1.50 -9.26
CA ILE A 120 7.26 2.17 -10.17
C ILE A 120 6.77 2.04 -11.62
N ASP A 121 6.96 3.08 -12.42
CA ASP A 121 6.67 3.05 -13.86
C ASP A 121 7.74 2.28 -14.65
N GLN A 122 7.39 1.85 -15.87
CA GLN A 122 8.25 1.02 -16.71
C GLN A 122 9.56 1.72 -17.11
N LYS A 123 9.50 3.02 -17.40
CA LYS A 123 10.65 3.81 -17.87
C LYS A 123 11.66 3.96 -16.73
N THR A 124 11.20 4.33 -15.54
CA THR A 124 12.04 4.46 -14.35
C THR A 124 12.64 3.10 -13.98
N CYS A 125 11.82 2.03 -13.96
CA CYS A 125 12.31 0.68 -13.64
C CYS A 125 13.40 0.22 -14.61
N ARG A 126 13.16 0.31 -15.93
CA ARG A 126 14.13 -0.07 -16.96
C ARG A 126 15.44 0.71 -16.81
N ARG A 127 15.37 2.04 -16.71
CA ARG A 127 16.56 2.90 -16.56
C ARG A 127 17.39 2.50 -15.34
N ARG A 128 16.75 2.27 -14.19
CA ARG A 128 17.46 1.85 -12.97
C ARG A 128 18.05 0.46 -13.11
N ARG A 129 17.40 -0.46 -13.83
CA ARG A 129 17.91 -1.82 -14.07
C ARG A 129 19.13 -1.82 -14.99
N GLU A 130 19.14 -1.01 -16.04
CA GLU A 130 20.27 -0.88 -16.97
C GLU A 130 21.57 -0.41 -16.28
N GLN A 131 21.45 0.28 -15.14
CA GLN A 131 22.58 0.76 -14.35
C GLN A 131 23.08 -0.25 -13.29
N ARG A 132 22.37 -1.36 -13.08
CA ARG A 132 22.68 -2.36 -12.04
C ARG A 132 23.30 -3.60 -12.64
N THR A 133 24.32 -4.14 -11.98
CA THR A 133 24.85 -5.47 -12.27
C THR A 133 24.04 -6.53 -11.52
N TYR A 134 23.46 -7.47 -12.27
CA TYR A 134 22.75 -8.62 -11.73
C TYR A 134 23.59 -9.89 -11.87
N ASP A 135 23.33 -10.85 -10.97
CA ASP A 135 23.84 -12.22 -11.07
C ASP A 135 22.66 -13.20 -11.00
N PRO A 136 22.33 -13.92 -12.09
CA PRO A 136 22.91 -13.78 -13.44
C PRO A 136 22.55 -12.42 -14.08
N PRO A 137 23.34 -11.92 -15.05
CA PRO A 137 23.07 -10.64 -15.70
C PRO A 137 21.78 -10.68 -16.53
N ASP A 138 21.07 -9.56 -16.57
CA ASP A 138 19.92 -9.38 -17.46
C ASP A 138 20.37 -9.57 -18.92
N VAL A 139 19.78 -10.54 -19.61
CA VAL A 139 19.98 -10.78 -21.04
C VAL A 139 18.92 -10.05 -21.88
N GLU A 140 19.20 -9.83 -23.17
CA GLU A 140 18.27 -9.16 -24.07
C GLU A 140 16.87 -9.79 -24.03
N GLY A 141 15.84 -8.94 -23.91
CA GLY A 141 14.43 -9.34 -23.84
C GLY A 141 13.96 -9.87 -22.48
N TYR A 142 14.86 -10.12 -21.52
CA TYR A 142 14.50 -10.63 -20.19
C TYR A 142 13.53 -9.69 -19.45
N PHE A 143 13.83 -8.39 -19.44
CA PHE A 143 12.98 -7.40 -18.79
C PHE A 143 11.55 -7.39 -19.34
N ASP A 144 11.42 -7.41 -20.67
CA ASP A 144 10.14 -7.28 -21.37
C ASP A 144 9.30 -8.55 -21.32
N GLN A 145 9.93 -9.73 -21.27
CA GLN A 145 9.24 -11.02 -21.28
C GLN A 145 9.01 -11.60 -19.88
N ILE A 146 9.86 -11.26 -18.91
CA ILE A 146 9.83 -11.86 -17.57
C ILE A 146 9.53 -10.81 -16.50
N VAL A 147 10.47 -9.88 -16.27
CA VAL A 147 10.44 -8.98 -15.11
C VAL A 147 9.21 -8.08 -15.10
N TRP A 148 8.95 -7.39 -16.21
CA TRP A 148 7.87 -6.38 -16.24
C TRP A 148 6.47 -7.01 -16.17
N PRO A 149 6.15 -8.06 -16.95
CA PRO A 149 4.88 -8.77 -16.79
C PRO A 149 4.68 -9.33 -15.38
N ALA A 150 5.69 -9.97 -14.78
CA ALA A 150 5.61 -10.50 -13.43
C ALA A 150 5.35 -9.39 -12.39
N TYR A 151 6.06 -8.27 -12.48
CA TYR A 151 5.82 -7.12 -11.62
C TYR A 151 4.39 -6.58 -11.72
N LEU A 152 3.82 -6.47 -12.93
CA LEU A 152 2.43 -6.04 -13.09
C LEU A 152 1.45 -7.02 -12.43
N GLU A 153 1.72 -8.33 -12.51
CA GLU A 153 0.97 -9.37 -11.78
C GLU A 153 1.04 -9.12 -10.27
N HIS A 154 2.24 -8.92 -9.72
CA HIS A 154 2.46 -8.66 -8.29
C HIS A 154 1.72 -7.41 -7.79
N VAL A 155 1.72 -6.32 -8.58
CA VAL A 155 0.97 -5.09 -8.25
C VAL A 155 -0.53 -5.37 -8.18
N ARG A 156 -1.09 -6.07 -9.18
CA ARG A 156 -2.53 -6.41 -9.21
C ARG A 156 -2.91 -7.30 -8.05
N ASN A 157 -2.07 -8.30 -7.74
CA ASN A 157 -2.29 -9.20 -6.62
C ASN A 157 -2.28 -8.43 -5.29
N ALA A 158 -1.32 -7.52 -5.09
CA ALA A 158 -1.25 -6.69 -3.90
C ALA A 158 -2.45 -5.75 -3.75
N MET A 159 -2.87 -5.07 -4.83
CA MET A 159 -4.04 -4.17 -4.81
C MET A 159 -5.34 -4.93 -4.56
N SER A 160 -5.49 -6.13 -5.15
CA SER A 160 -6.62 -7.02 -4.88
C SER A 160 -6.68 -7.44 -3.41
N GLN A 161 -5.55 -7.86 -2.83
CA GLN A 161 -5.45 -8.19 -1.40
C GLN A 161 -5.76 -6.99 -0.50
N ALA A 162 -5.29 -5.80 -0.86
CA ALA A 162 -5.53 -4.57 -0.09
C ALA A 162 -7.02 -4.22 0.06
N ARG A 163 -7.90 -4.76 -0.79
CA ARG A 163 -9.35 -4.61 -0.63
C ARG A 163 -9.89 -5.24 0.65
N LEU A 164 -9.22 -6.27 1.17
CA LEU A 164 -9.60 -7.01 2.37
C LEU A 164 -8.57 -6.87 3.51
N ASP A 165 -7.43 -6.24 3.24
CA ASP A 165 -6.29 -6.18 4.14
C ASP A 165 -5.78 -4.74 4.30
N ASP A 166 -5.93 -4.19 5.50
CA ASP A 166 -5.58 -2.81 5.85
C ASP A 166 -4.07 -2.59 6.12
N ARG A 167 -3.28 -3.66 6.04
CA ARG A 167 -1.84 -3.59 6.24
C ARG A 167 -1.11 -2.95 5.07
N PHE A 168 -1.71 -2.95 3.88
CA PHE A 168 -1.10 -2.42 2.67
C PHE A 168 -1.06 -0.89 2.63
N VAL A 169 0.05 -0.38 2.14
CA VAL A 169 0.31 1.02 1.83
C VAL A 169 1.05 1.05 0.52
N PHE A 170 0.51 1.76 -0.46
CA PHE A 170 1.15 1.94 -1.76
C PHE A 170 1.91 3.27 -1.82
N VAL A 171 3.09 3.23 -2.42
CA VAL A 171 4.02 4.36 -2.57
C VAL A 171 4.57 4.36 -3.98
N ASP A 172 4.32 5.43 -4.73
CA ASP A 172 4.94 5.61 -6.03
C ASP A 172 6.35 6.18 -5.88
N VAL A 173 7.34 5.46 -6.41
CA VAL A 173 8.77 5.82 -6.40
C VAL A 173 9.31 6.16 -7.79
N SER A 174 8.40 6.33 -8.74
CA SER A 174 8.67 6.86 -10.07
C SER A 174 9.24 8.27 -9.96
N SER A 175 10.47 8.44 -10.41
CA SER A 175 11.19 9.72 -10.31
C SER A 175 12.23 9.79 -11.42
N GLU A 176 12.51 11.01 -11.91
CA GLU A 176 13.63 11.24 -12.82
C GLU A 176 14.99 11.26 -12.09
N ASN A 177 14.98 11.36 -10.76
CA ASN A 177 16.17 11.22 -9.92
C ASN A 177 16.24 9.82 -9.31
N ASP A 178 17.30 9.07 -9.65
CA ASP A 178 17.49 7.69 -9.19
C ASP A 178 18.19 7.58 -7.83
N LYS A 179 18.63 8.71 -7.25
CA LYS A 179 19.21 8.74 -5.90
C LYS A 179 18.18 9.27 -4.91
N ALA A 180 17.52 8.34 -4.20
CA ALA A 180 16.74 8.68 -3.03
C ALA A 180 17.70 9.14 -1.91
N THR A 181 17.52 10.37 -1.44
CA THR A 181 18.19 10.89 -0.26
C THR A 181 17.55 10.33 1.00
N GLU A 182 18.32 10.21 2.09
CA GLU A 182 17.80 9.82 3.41
C GLU A 182 16.59 10.67 3.81
N LYS A 183 16.61 11.97 3.47
CA LYS A 183 15.51 12.90 3.69
C LYS A 183 14.22 12.48 2.96
N GLU A 184 14.28 12.15 1.68
CA GLU A 184 13.10 11.73 0.89
C GLU A 184 12.51 10.42 1.43
N VAL A 185 13.37 9.50 1.86
CA VAL A 185 12.95 8.25 2.51
C VAL A 185 12.15 8.54 3.78
N PHE A 186 12.64 9.43 4.63
CA PHE A 186 11.92 9.84 5.84
C PHE A 186 10.60 10.55 5.55
N GLU A 187 10.55 11.43 4.56
CA GLU A 187 9.31 12.13 4.17
C GLU A 187 8.24 11.14 3.70
N VAL A 188 8.63 10.13 2.93
CA VAL A 188 7.74 9.04 2.51
C VAL A 188 7.23 8.25 3.71
N ILE A 189 8.12 7.82 4.60
CA ILE A 189 7.77 7.07 5.81
C ILE A 189 6.85 7.89 6.72
N GLU A 190 7.12 9.18 6.90
CA GLU A 190 6.32 10.10 7.68
C GLU A 190 4.90 10.20 7.11
N ALA A 191 4.77 10.48 5.80
CA ALA A 191 3.50 10.54 5.11
C ALA A 191 2.70 9.24 5.28
N ILE A 192 3.34 8.09 5.14
CA ILE A 192 2.71 6.77 5.32
C ILE A 192 2.16 6.56 6.74
N SER A 193 2.81 7.14 7.76
CA SER A 193 2.38 6.98 9.15
C SER A 193 1.27 7.95 9.58
N ARG A 194 1.07 9.00 8.79
CA ARG A 194 0.11 10.06 9.08
C ARG A 194 -1.11 10.01 8.14
N ASP A 195 -0.97 9.38 6.98
CA ASP A 195 -2.01 9.25 5.96
C ASP A 195 -2.51 7.80 5.83
N PHE A 196 -3.75 7.58 6.24
CA PHE A 196 -4.43 6.28 6.21
C PHE A 196 -5.35 6.22 5.00
N ILE A 197 -4.81 5.71 3.90
CA ILE A 197 -5.54 5.53 2.63
C ILE A 197 -6.04 4.09 2.55
N LYS A 198 -7.31 3.88 2.21
CA LYS A 198 -7.92 2.55 2.06
C LYS A 198 -8.93 2.54 0.93
N ILE A 199 -8.82 1.57 0.02
CA ILE A 199 -9.89 1.19 -0.92
C ILE A 199 -10.26 -0.23 -0.56
N THR A 200 -11.52 -0.50 -0.20
CA THR A 200 -11.91 -1.79 0.39
C THR A 200 -13.26 -2.26 -0.10
N SER A 201 -13.47 -3.57 -0.16
CA SER A 201 -14.81 -4.15 -0.38
C SER A 201 -15.57 -4.40 0.92
N GLN A 202 -14.95 -4.11 2.07
CA GLN A 202 -15.56 -4.27 3.39
C GLN A 202 -16.28 -3.01 3.85
N THR A 203 -17.21 -3.18 4.78
CA THR A 203 -17.87 -2.07 5.49
C THR A 203 -16.82 -1.14 6.13
N LEU A 204 -17.07 0.16 6.02
CA LEU A 204 -16.21 1.17 6.64
C LEU A 204 -16.60 1.35 8.11
N GLU A 205 -15.67 1.00 8.99
CA GLU A 205 -15.87 1.06 10.44
C GLU A 205 -15.45 2.42 11.01
N LEU A 206 -16.42 3.26 11.37
CA LEU A 206 -16.16 4.59 11.94
C LEU A 206 -15.32 4.52 13.23
N ASP A 207 -15.56 3.52 14.07
CA ASP A 207 -14.81 3.34 15.32
C ASP A 207 -13.32 3.08 15.08
N ALA A 208 -12.98 2.37 14.00
CA ALA A 208 -11.60 2.16 13.59
C ALA A 208 -10.94 3.48 13.17
N ALA A 209 -11.65 4.32 12.39
CA ALA A 209 -11.17 5.65 12.03
C ALA A 209 -10.97 6.53 13.27
N MET A 210 -11.93 6.54 14.20
CA MET A 210 -11.84 7.30 15.45
C MET A 210 -10.63 6.89 16.30
N LYS A 211 -10.32 5.59 16.41
CA LYS A 211 -9.11 5.11 17.11
C LYS A 211 -7.84 5.66 16.47
N LEU A 212 -7.77 5.67 15.14
CA LEU A 212 -6.64 6.23 14.39
C LEU A 212 -6.55 7.75 14.49
N LEU A 213 -7.60 8.49 14.84
CA LEU A 213 -7.52 9.97 14.94
C LEU A 213 -7.13 10.46 16.34
N ARG A 214 -7.15 9.58 17.35
CA ARG A 214 -6.82 9.93 18.74
C ARG A 214 -5.31 10.16 18.88
N LEU A 215 -4.96 11.40 19.15
CA LEU A 215 -3.60 11.88 19.36
C LEU A 215 -3.55 12.82 20.57
N PRO A 216 -2.53 12.72 21.44
CA PRO A 216 -2.43 13.56 22.63
C PRO A 216 -2.24 15.06 22.31
N ASN A 217 -1.71 15.39 21.14
CA ASN A 217 -1.49 16.76 20.66
C ASN A 217 -2.64 17.30 19.78
N CYS A 218 -3.71 16.54 19.54
CA CYS A 218 -4.85 16.99 18.73
C CYS A 218 -6.07 17.30 19.61
N GLY A 219 -6.50 18.57 19.60
CA GLY A 219 -7.72 19.01 20.26
C GLY A 219 -8.97 18.93 19.38
N ALA A 220 -8.84 18.61 18.10
CA ALA A 220 -9.95 18.55 17.16
C ALA A 220 -9.85 17.36 16.20
N THR A 221 -11.03 16.80 15.91
CA THR A 221 -11.25 15.81 14.87
C THR A 221 -12.45 16.24 14.04
N SER A 222 -12.32 16.20 12.72
CA SER A 222 -13.43 16.39 11.78
C SER A 222 -13.61 15.13 10.95
N ILE A 223 -14.85 14.73 10.68
CA ILE A 223 -15.18 13.53 9.92
C ILE A 223 -16.31 13.82 8.95
N PHE A 224 -16.12 13.43 7.70
CA PHE A 224 -17.14 13.34 6.68
C PHE A 224 -17.44 11.86 6.40
N ILE A 225 -18.73 11.51 6.37
CA ILE A 225 -19.21 10.18 6.01
C ILE A 225 -20.19 10.34 4.86
N GLY A 226 -19.86 9.79 3.70
CA GLY A 226 -20.78 9.73 2.56
C GLY A 226 -21.58 8.44 2.61
N THR A 227 -22.89 8.55 2.83
CA THR A 227 -23.81 7.40 2.89
C THR A 227 -24.69 7.31 1.66
N THR A 228 -25.03 6.08 1.26
CA THR A 228 -25.97 5.84 0.17
C THR A 228 -27.38 6.29 0.58
N ARG A 229 -28.02 7.11 -0.26
CA ARG A 229 -29.41 7.55 -0.10
C ARG A 229 -30.36 6.60 -0.81
N ASP A 230 -31.60 6.54 -0.36
CA ASP A 230 -32.69 5.75 -0.92
C ASP A 230 -33.29 6.33 -2.21
N THR A 231 -32.90 7.56 -2.57
CA THR A 231 -33.52 8.32 -3.66
C THR A 231 -32.48 9.08 -4.49
N PHE A 232 -32.64 9.03 -5.82
CA PHE A 232 -31.87 9.84 -6.77
C PHE A 232 -32.74 10.21 -7.98
N ASP A 233 -32.80 11.49 -8.35
CA ASP A 233 -33.64 12.03 -9.44
C ASP A 233 -35.10 11.53 -9.43
N GLY A 234 -35.67 11.35 -8.23
CA GLY A 234 -37.04 10.87 -8.04
C GLY A 234 -37.24 9.35 -8.18
N LYS A 235 -36.17 8.58 -8.44
CA LYS A 235 -36.18 7.12 -8.47
C LYS A 235 -35.73 6.53 -7.13
N GLU A 236 -36.32 5.40 -6.75
CA GLU A 236 -35.91 4.60 -5.60
C GLU A 236 -34.61 3.83 -5.92
N VAL A 237 -33.59 4.05 -5.11
CA VAL A 237 -32.25 3.44 -5.22
C VAL A 237 -32.16 2.36 -4.15
N LEU A 238 -31.82 1.14 -4.55
CA LEU A 238 -31.63 0.02 -3.62
C LEU A 238 -30.19 -0.05 -3.09
N GLN A 239 -29.23 0.24 -3.96
CA GLN A 239 -27.81 0.21 -3.66
C GLN A 239 -27.00 0.97 -4.70
N LEU A 240 -25.77 1.33 -4.33
CA LEU A 240 -24.73 1.78 -5.24
C LEU A 240 -23.70 0.67 -5.42
N SER A 241 -23.18 0.53 -6.64
CA SER A 241 -21.99 -0.30 -6.91
C SER A 241 -20.84 0.61 -7.30
N TYR A 242 -19.70 0.45 -6.64
CA TYR A 242 -18.51 1.25 -6.90
C TYR A 242 -17.38 0.41 -7.51
N GLU A 243 -16.71 0.96 -8.51
CA GLU A 243 -15.52 0.37 -9.11
C GLU A 243 -14.35 1.35 -9.02
N SER A 244 -13.13 0.84 -8.91
CA SER A 244 -11.92 1.66 -8.86
C SER A 244 -10.84 1.10 -9.78
N TYR A 245 -10.12 2.02 -10.44
CA TYR A 245 -8.87 1.71 -11.10
C TYR A 245 -7.71 1.93 -10.11
N ASP A 246 -7.45 0.92 -9.29
CA ASP A 246 -6.55 0.98 -8.13
C ASP A 246 -5.13 1.47 -8.51
N GLU A 247 -4.60 1.05 -9.66
CA GLU A 247 -3.28 1.45 -10.17
C GLU A 247 -3.12 2.97 -10.33
N MET A 248 -4.21 3.68 -10.63
CA MET A 248 -4.23 5.14 -10.72
C MET A 248 -4.80 5.80 -9.45
N ALA A 249 -5.73 5.14 -8.76
CA ALA A 249 -6.38 5.70 -7.59
C ALA A 249 -5.41 5.88 -6.41
N TYR A 250 -4.56 4.90 -6.10
CA TYR A 250 -3.63 5.01 -4.97
C TYR A 250 -2.61 6.17 -5.14
N PRO A 251 -1.94 6.34 -6.31
CA PRO A 251 -1.08 7.51 -6.54
C PRO A 251 -1.82 8.84 -6.42
N GLU A 252 -3.04 8.96 -6.97
CA GLU A 252 -3.82 10.20 -6.88
C GLU A 252 -4.31 10.49 -5.45
N LEU A 253 -4.67 9.45 -4.68
CA LEU A 253 -5.02 9.59 -3.26
C LEU A 253 -3.82 10.07 -2.43
N ARG A 254 -2.60 9.63 -2.77
CA ARG A 254 -1.37 10.15 -2.15
C ARG A 254 -1.15 11.61 -2.49
N LYS A 255 -1.32 12.02 -3.77
CA LYS A 255 -1.23 13.42 -4.18
C LYS A 255 -2.25 14.29 -3.45
N LEU A 256 -3.48 13.81 -3.30
CA LEU A 256 -4.53 14.46 -2.51
C LEU A 256 -4.08 14.69 -1.06
N CYS A 257 -3.54 13.65 -0.41
CA CYS A 257 -3.02 13.79 0.97
C CYS A 257 -1.89 14.83 1.05
N SER A 258 -0.95 14.81 0.09
CA SER A 258 0.12 15.81 0.00
C SER A 258 -0.42 17.24 -0.21
N SER A 259 -1.43 17.42 -1.06
CA SER A 259 -2.09 18.72 -1.29
C SER A 259 -2.78 19.26 -0.03
N VAL A 260 -3.48 18.38 0.70
CA VAL A 260 -4.11 18.73 1.98
C VAL A 260 -3.05 19.13 3.01
N ARG A 261 -1.95 18.38 3.14
CA ARG A 261 -0.86 18.70 4.07
C ARG A 261 -0.13 19.99 3.74
N ALA A 262 0.10 20.27 2.46
CA ALA A 262 0.70 21.52 2.02
C ALA A 262 -0.16 22.73 2.39
N THR A 263 -1.48 22.57 2.36
CA THR A 263 -2.44 23.63 2.72
C THR A 263 -2.64 23.74 4.23
N PHE A 264 -2.67 22.61 4.94
CA PHE A 264 -2.95 22.51 6.37
C PHE A 264 -1.83 21.72 7.08
N PRO A 265 -0.65 22.33 7.31
CA PRO A 265 0.50 21.63 7.86
C PRO A 265 0.30 21.17 9.32
N THR A 266 -0.69 21.71 10.03
CA THR A 266 -1.04 21.28 11.40
C THR A 266 -1.88 20.00 11.44
N VAL A 267 -2.33 19.48 10.30
CA VAL A 267 -3.06 18.21 10.23
C VAL A 267 -2.10 17.06 10.55
N GLU A 268 -2.33 16.43 11.69
CA GLU A 268 -1.47 15.38 12.20
C GLU A 268 -1.80 14.03 11.58
N ARG A 269 -3.08 13.74 11.37
CA ARG A 269 -3.55 12.51 10.72
C ARG A 269 -4.66 12.81 9.74
N LEU A 270 -4.60 12.13 8.60
CA LEU A 270 -5.60 12.20 7.53
C LEU A 270 -6.04 10.77 7.18
N ILE A 271 -7.34 10.57 7.09
CA ILE A 271 -7.97 9.32 6.71
C ILE A 271 -8.72 9.57 5.41
N VAL A 272 -8.50 8.72 4.41
CA VAL A 272 -9.23 8.72 3.14
C VAL A 272 -9.58 7.28 2.79
N TRP A 273 -10.77 6.86 3.19
CA TRP A 273 -11.26 5.50 3.00
C TRP A 273 -12.44 5.47 2.05
N HIS A 274 -12.40 4.58 1.08
CA HIS A 274 -13.48 4.37 0.12
C HIS A 274 -13.85 2.90 0.04
N ARG A 275 -15.16 2.62 0.03
CA ARG A 275 -15.70 1.29 -0.20
C ARG A 275 -16.01 1.09 -1.68
N VAL A 276 -15.60 -0.05 -2.22
CA VAL A 276 -15.91 -0.51 -3.58
C VAL A 276 -16.80 -1.75 -3.52
N GLY A 277 -17.39 -2.13 -4.65
CA GLY A 277 -18.45 -3.13 -4.71
C GLY A 277 -19.80 -2.56 -4.27
N GLU A 278 -20.68 -3.43 -3.80
CA GLU A 278 -22.04 -3.06 -3.42
C GLU A 278 -22.08 -2.35 -2.06
N VAL A 279 -22.78 -1.22 -2.04
CA VAL A 279 -23.02 -0.36 -0.88
C VAL A 279 -24.53 -0.09 -0.78
N PRO A 280 -25.25 -0.86 0.06
CA PRO A 280 -26.66 -0.66 0.37
C PRO A 280 -26.98 0.76 0.84
N VAL A 281 -28.25 1.14 0.73
CA VAL A 281 -28.81 2.35 1.35
C VAL A 281 -28.46 2.41 2.83
N THR A 282 -28.19 3.61 3.34
CA THR A 282 -27.71 3.95 4.69
C THR A 282 -26.26 3.57 5.01
N GLU A 283 -25.61 2.71 4.22
CA GLU A 283 -24.21 2.35 4.45
C GLU A 283 -23.24 3.40 3.90
N ALA A 284 -22.07 3.50 4.52
CA ALA A 284 -21.01 4.43 4.12
C ALA A 284 -20.22 3.91 2.92
N SER A 285 -20.14 4.72 1.86
CA SER A 285 -19.24 4.49 0.73
C SER A 285 -17.90 5.19 0.89
N VAL A 286 -17.84 6.25 1.71
CA VAL A 286 -16.61 7.02 1.93
C VAL A 286 -16.54 7.55 3.37
N ILE A 287 -15.35 7.47 3.96
CA ILE A 287 -14.99 8.16 5.21
C ILE A 287 -13.75 9.00 4.94
N ILE A 288 -13.86 10.30 5.21
CA ILE A 288 -12.72 11.22 5.21
C ILE A 288 -12.64 11.86 6.59
N ALA A 289 -11.47 11.85 7.20
CA ALA A 289 -11.30 12.42 8.52
C ALA A 289 -9.93 13.05 8.73
N ALA A 290 -9.88 14.09 9.55
CA ALA A 290 -8.64 14.76 9.91
C ALA A 290 -8.55 15.03 11.41
N ALA A 291 -7.35 14.86 11.97
CA ALA A 291 -7.01 15.27 13.34
C ALA A 291 -6.01 16.43 13.30
N SER A 292 -6.23 17.46 14.09
CA SER A 292 -5.36 18.65 14.20
C SER A 292 -5.40 19.22 15.63
N PRO A 293 -4.37 19.96 16.07
CA PRO A 293 -4.41 20.73 17.31
C PRO A 293 -5.64 21.65 17.41
N HIS A 294 -6.12 22.22 16.28
CA HIS A 294 -7.21 23.20 16.27
C HIS A 294 -8.28 22.86 15.23
N ARG A 295 -9.54 23.15 15.58
CA ARG A 295 -10.71 22.78 14.76
C ARG A 295 -10.72 23.31 13.34
N LYS A 296 -10.13 24.49 13.09
CA LYS A 296 -10.18 25.16 11.79
C LYS A 296 -9.56 24.27 10.70
N ASP A 297 -8.32 23.84 10.93
CA ASP A 297 -7.58 23.05 9.95
C ASP A 297 -8.20 21.66 9.79
N ALA A 298 -8.68 21.02 10.86
CA ALA A 298 -9.39 19.74 10.75
C ALA A 298 -10.64 19.83 9.86
N ILE A 299 -11.48 20.86 10.05
CA ILE A 299 -12.70 21.05 9.25
C ILE A 299 -12.37 21.34 7.79
N GLN A 300 -11.44 22.27 7.55
CA GLN A 300 -11.07 22.70 6.19
C GLN A 300 -10.35 21.59 5.42
N ALA A 301 -9.50 20.80 6.08
CA ALA A 301 -8.83 19.65 5.47
C ALA A 301 -9.81 18.58 5.01
N VAL A 302 -10.82 18.24 5.82
CA VAL A 302 -11.85 17.26 5.43
C VAL A 302 -12.66 17.77 4.23
N SER A 303 -13.05 19.04 4.23
CA SER A 303 -13.78 19.64 3.11
C SER A 303 -12.95 19.61 1.82
N MET A 304 -11.69 20.02 1.88
CA MET A 304 -10.79 19.98 0.72
C MET A 304 -10.59 18.54 0.22
N ALA A 305 -10.38 17.60 1.14
CA ALA A 305 -10.14 16.20 0.77
C ALA A 305 -11.34 15.55 0.07
N ILE A 306 -12.58 15.81 0.49
CA ILE A 306 -13.76 15.26 -0.22
C ILE A 306 -13.92 15.87 -1.62
N ASP A 307 -13.69 17.17 -1.76
CA ASP A 307 -13.79 17.86 -3.05
C ASP A 307 -12.73 17.34 -4.03
N GLU A 308 -11.48 17.20 -3.56
CA GLU A 308 -10.40 16.63 -4.38
C GLU A 308 -10.65 15.15 -4.72
N LEU A 309 -11.20 14.36 -3.77
CA LEU A 309 -11.51 12.96 -4.00
C LEU A 309 -12.47 12.82 -5.18
N LYS A 310 -13.57 13.57 -5.16
CA LYS A 310 -14.59 13.53 -6.21
C LYS A 310 -14.08 14.05 -7.56
N ALA A 311 -13.16 15.02 -7.54
CA ALA A 311 -12.69 15.67 -8.75
C ALA A 311 -11.62 14.87 -9.52
N ARG A 312 -10.80 14.06 -8.84
CA ARG A 312 -9.57 13.48 -9.42
C ARG A 312 -9.42 11.98 -9.27
N ILE A 313 -10.05 11.34 -8.28
CA ILE A 313 -9.78 9.92 -7.98
C ILE A 313 -10.67 9.01 -8.84
N PRO A 314 -10.09 8.09 -9.64
CA PRO A 314 -10.83 7.20 -10.55
C PRO A 314 -11.58 6.10 -9.79
N ILE A 315 -12.67 6.52 -9.14
CA ILE A 315 -13.66 5.67 -8.49
C ILE A 315 -15.02 6.04 -9.07
N TRP A 316 -15.66 5.10 -9.76
CA TRP A 316 -16.92 5.32 -10.46
C TRP A 316 -18.06 4.66 -9.72
N LYS A 317 -19.24 5.27 -9.78
CA LYS A 317 -20.47 4.74 -9.19
C LYS A 317 -21.44 4.28 -10.27
N LYS A 318 -22.09 3.16 -10.02
CA LYS A 318 -23.23 2.63 -10.75
C LYS A 318 -24.42 2.55 -9.82
N GLU A 319 -25.51 3.19 -10.21
CA GLU A 319 -26.77 3.19 -9.47
C GLU A 319 -27.61 1.97 -9.90
N SER A 320 -28.24 1.30 -8.93
CA SER A 320 -29.20 0.21 -9.19
C SER A 320 -30.57 0.59 -8.61
N TYR A 321 -31.58 0.63 -9.48
CA TYR A 321 -32.93 1.08 -9.15
C TYR A 321 -33.88 -0.11 -8.96
N ALA A 322 -34.99 0.11 -8.24
CA ALA A 322 -35.97 -0.94 -7.94
C ALA A 322 -36.70 -1.51 -9.18
N ASP A 323 -36.68 -0.79 -10.30
CA ASP A 323 -37.23 -1.21 -11.59
C ASP A 323 -36.30 -2.14 -12.39
N GLY A 324 -35.08 -2.42 -11.88
CA GLY A 324 -34.06 -3.23 -12.53
C GLY A 324 -33.16 -2.46 -13.50
N GLU A 325 -33.35 -1.14 -13.67
CA GLU A 325 -32.44 -0.31 -14.46
C GLU A 325 -31.12 -0.03 -13.71
N HIS A 326 -30.05 0.20 -14.49
CA HIS A 326 -28.76 0.61 -13.95
C HIS A 326 -28.18 1.79 -14.74
N SER A 327 -27.54 2.73 -14.04
CA SER A 327 -26.88 3.88 -14.67
C SER A 327 -25.48 4.11 -14.09
N TRP A 328 -24.47 4.16 -14.98
CA TRP A 328 -23.14 4.63 -14.62
C TRP A 328 -23.13 6.15 -14.56
N LYS A 329 -22.54 6.70 -13.49
CA LYS A 329 -22.45 8.14 -13.28
C LYS A 329 -21.00 8.52 -13.01
N GLU A 330 -20.54 9.53 -13.75
CA GLU A 330 -19.33 10.27 -13.41
C GLU A 330 -19.68 11.31 -12.34
N ASN A 331 -18.69 11.71 -11.53
CA ASN A 331 -18.86 12.83 -10.61
C ASN A 331 -18.91 14.13 -11.42
N GLU A 332 -19.78 15.09 -11.07
CA GLU A 332 -19.86 16.38 -11.76
C GLU A 332 -18.54 17.16 -11.67
N GLU A 333 -17.77 16.88 -10.62
CA GLU A 333 -16.49 17.48 -10.33
C GLU A 333 -15.32 16.84 -11.13
N TRP A 334 -15.56 15.74 -11.86
CA TRP A 334 -14.55 14.95 -12.58
C TRP A 334 -13.90 15.72 -13.73
N LYS A 335 -12.56 15.67 -13.84
CA LYS A 335 -11.82 16.40 -14.88
C LYS A 335 -10.99 15.55 -15.85
N VAL A 336 -10.93 14.20 -15.75
CA VAL A 336 -10.00 13.38 -16.57
C VAL A 336 -10.48 11.95 -16.91
N GLY A 337 -10.85 11.64 -18.16
CA GLY A 337 -10.71 10.30 -18.80
C GLY A 337 -11.67 9.15 -18.38
N LYS A 338 -12.02 8.27 -19.34
CA LYS A 338 -12.95 7.12 -19.20
C LYS A 338 -12.23 5.77 -18.97
N PRO A 339 -12.83 4.80 -18.24
CA PRO A 339 -12.22 3.51 -17.93
C PRO A 339 -12.18 2.50 -19.11
N LYS A 340 -11.28 1.52 -19.02
CA LYS A 340 -11.28 0.25 -19.79
C LYS A 340 -11.73 -0.89 -18.88
N GLU A 341 -12.65 -1.73 -19.37
CA GLU A 341 -13.18 -2.90 -18.64
C GLU A 341 -12.06 -3.89 -18.26
N THR A 342 -12.07 -4.37 -17.02
CA THR A 342 -11.15 -5.42 -16.54
C THR A 342 -11.96 -6.62 -16.06
N SER A 343 -11.64 -7.82 -16.57
CA SER A 343 -12.32 -9.07 -16.23
C SER A 343 -11.83 -9.62 -14.89
N SER A 344 -12.77 -10.16 -14.11
CA SER A 344 -12.58 -10.74 -12.79
C SER A 344 -11.75 -12.02 -12.81
N SER A 345 -10.73 -12.10 -11.95
CA SER A 345 -10.01 -13.34 -11.61
C SER A 345 -10.29 -13.74 -10.16
N GLN A 346 -10.26 -15.05 -9.91
CA GLN A 346 -10.69 -15.68 -8.66
C GLN A 346 -9.79 -15.28 -7.48
N ILE A 347 -10.40 -14.70 -6.45
CA ILE A 347 -9.75 -14.20 -5.23
C ILE A 347 -9.53 -15.36 -4.26
N ALA A 348 -8.28 -15.64 -3.88
CA ALA A 348 -8.00 -16.50 -2.74
C ALA A 348 -8.32 -15.73 -1.44
N THR A 349 -9.27 -16.24 -0.66
CA THR A 349 -9.67 -15.64 0.62
C THR A 349 -8.57 -15.84 1.66
N TYR A 350 -8.05 -14.71 2.16
CA TYR A 350 -7.18 -14.67 3.33
C TYR A 350 -7.90 -13.92 4.45
N THR A 351 -7.93 -14.49 5.66
CA THR A 351 -8.48 -13.83 6.84
C THR A 351 -7.56 -14.10 8.02
N LYS A 352 -7.10 -13.04 8.69
CA LYS A 352 -6.32 -13.12 9.93
C LYS A 352 -7.00 -12.24 10.99
N PRO A 353 -6.89 -12.55 12.30
CA PRO A 353 -7.60 -11.81 13.34
C PRO A 353 -7.08 -10.38 13.51
N GLN A 354 -8.02 -9.46 13.75
CA GLN A 354 -7.80 -8.06 14.11
C GLN A 354 -7.05 -7.94 15.44
N GLY A 355 -6.03 -7.08 15.46
CA GLY A 355 -5.27 -6.71 16.65
C GLY A 355 -4.75 -5.28 16.54
N ASP A 356 -5.46 -4.35 17.18
CA ASP A 356 -5.30 -2.89 17.07
C ASP A 356 -3.90 -2.36 17.49
N ALA A 357 -3.10 -3.15 18.21
CA ALA A 357 -1.79 -2.73 18.74
C ALA A 357 -0.68 -2.57 17.66
N LYS A 358 -0.92 -3.05 16.43
CA LYS A 358 0.12 -3.19 15.39
C LYS A 358 0.35 -1.95 14.54
N PHE A 359 -0.56 -0.97 14.54
CA PHE A 359 -0.41 0.26 13.77
C PHE A 359 0.39 1.34 14.52
N PHE A 360 0.37 1.29 15.86
CA PHE A 360 0.94 2.35 16.69
C PHE A 360 2.47 2.40 16.65
N TRP A 361 3.14 1.25 16.49
CA TRP A 361 4.60 1.19 16.61
C TRP A 361 5.32 1.93 15.47
N LEU A 362 4.83 1.88 14.22
CA LEU A 362 5.52 2.54 13.10
C LEU A 362 5.45 4.05 13.26
N HIS A 363 4.29 4.55 13.67
CA HIS A 363 4.13 5.97 13.98
C HIS A 363 4.94 6.40 15.20
N GLU A 364 4.95 5.60 16.27
CA GLU A 364 5.77 5.89 17.45
C GLU A 364 7.27 5.88 17.12
N LEU A 365 7.70 4.92 16.29
CA LEU A 365 9.04 4.88 15.74
C LEU A 365 9.33 6.18 14.99
N ILE A 366 8.44 6.63 14.11
CA ILE A 366 8.61 7.89 13.35
C ILE A 366 8.65 9.11 14.25
N GLN A 367 7.78 9.21 15.25
CA GLN A 367 7.85 10.28 16.23
C GLN A 367 9.18 10.27 17.00
N GLN A 368 9.72 9.09 17.31
CA GLN A 368 11.05 8.94 17.91
C GLN A 368 12.16 9.39 16.93
N LEU A 369 12.04 9.03 15.64
CA LEU A 369 12.95 9.45 14.57
C LEU A 369 12.96 10.98 14.39
N GLU A 370 11.80 11.62 14.41
CA GLU A 370 11.68 13.08 14.28
C GLU A 370 12.32 13.84 15.44
N ARG A 371 12.24 13.31 16.66
CA ARG A 371 12.89 13.91 17.83
C ARG A 371 14.41 13.91 17.66
N LEU A 372 14.99 12.80 17.21
CA LEU A 372 16.44 12.71 16.93
C LEU A 372 16.93 13.65 15.82
N ARG A 373 16.07 14.08 14.90
CA ARG A 373 16.45 15.01 13.82
C ARG A 373 16.48 16.48 14.28
N LYS A 374 15.82 16.80 15.40
CA LYS A 374 15.75 18.16 15.96
C LYS A 374 16.87 18.44 16.97
N ASP A 375 17.54 17.39 17.44
CA ASP A 375 18.75 17.43 18.27
C ASP A 375 20.00 17.23 17.40
#